data_AF-D3D602-F1
#
_entry.id   AF-D3D602-F1
#
_cell.length_a   1.000
_cell.length_b   1.000
_cell.length_c   1.000
_cell.angle_alpha   90.00
_cell.angle_beta   90.00
_cell.angle_gamma   90.00
#
_symmetry.space_group_name_H-M   'P 1'
#
loop_
_entity.id
_entity.type
_entity.pdbx_description
1 polymer ?
#
loop_
_entity_poly.entity_id
_entity_poly.type
_entity_poly.pdbx_seq_one_letter_code
_entity_poly.pdbx_strand_id
1 'polypeptide(L)'
;MPAQCPTVCLTRSLTVAEGVFAPGHLGELTQHAPFELVDAVLTETGRVQQRVRDLPSRVGMYFVLALGLYGHLGYARVWDKLVAGLRDLPGLVLVTPSEKALRDLRRRIGPAPVKALFEVVA
;
A
#
# COMPACT_ATOMS: atom_id res chain seq x y z
N MET A 1 -29.62 -30.39 22.40
CA MET A 1 -29.36 -29.15 21.65
C MET A 1 -27.87 -28.92 21.66
N PRO A 2 -27.18 -28.74 20.52
CA PRO A 2 -25.75 -28.46 20.56
C PRO A 2 -25.55 -27.06 21.13
N ALA A 3 -24.72 -26.96 22.18
CA ALA A 3 -24.32 -25.69 22.77
C ALA A 3 -23.58 -24.86 21.70
N GLN A 4 -24.12 -23.69 21.36
CA GLN A 4 -23.40 -22.73 20.52
C GLN A 4 -22.17 -22.25 21.31
N CYS A 5 -20.98 -22.44 20.73
CA CYS A 5 -19.75 -21.85 21.26
C CYS A 5 -19.93 -20.34 21.44
N PRO A 6 -19.44 -19.73 22.53
CA PRO A 6 -19.49 -18.28 22.69
C PRO A 6 -18.63 -17.65 21.57
N THR A 7 -19.29 -16.92 20.67
CA THR A 7 -18.63 -16.16 19.60
C THR A 7 -18.53 -14.71 20.02
N VAL A 8 -17.33 -14.12 19.88
CA VAL A 8 -17.09 -12.69 20.07
C VAL A 8 -16.93 -12.03 18.70
N CYS A 9 -17.65 -10.93 18.46
CA CYS A 9 -17.49 -10.10 17.27
C CYS A 9 -16.53 -8.95 17.59
N LEU A 10 -15.52 -8.74 16.74
CA LEU A 10 -14.59 -7.62 16.83
C LEU A 10 -14.64 -6.82 15.53
N THR A 11 -15.10 -5.57 15.60
CA THR A 11 -15.22 -4.67 14.46
C THR A 11 -14.14 -3.61 14.53
N ARG A 12 -13.34 -3.48 13.47
CA ARG A 12 -12.32 -2.43 13.34
C ARG A 12 -12.62 -1.55 12.14
N SER A 13 -12.62 -0.24 12.36
CA SER A 13 -12.65 0.76 11.28
C SER A 13 -11.24 1.01 10.76
N LEU A 14 -11.06 0.96 9.44
CA LEU A 14 -9.82 1.30 8.76
C LEU A 14 -10.09 2.49 7.83
N THR A 15 -9.24 3.52 7.92
CA THR A 15 -9.25 4.63 6.97
C THR A 15 -8.36 4.27 5.80
N VAL A 16 -8.94 4.28 4.59
CA VAL A 16 -8.23 4.00 3.34
C VAL A 16 -8.43 5.17 2.39
N ALA A 17 -7.44 5.41 1.52
CA ALA A 17 -7.61 6.39 0.46
C ALA A 17 -8.64 5.90 -0.59
N GLU A 18 -9.24 6.82 -1.33
CA GLU A 18 -10.22 6.47 -2.37
C GLU A 18 -9.57 6.23 -3.74
N GLY A 19 -10.31 5.55 -4.62
CA GLY A 19 -9.96 5.36 -6.03
C GLY A 19 -8.58 4.74 -6.25
N VAL A 20 -7.80 5.34 -7.15
CA VAL A 20 -6.46 4.84 -7.53
C VAL A 20 -5.41 4.91 -6.41
N PHE A 21 -5.71 5.62 -5.32
CA PHE A 21 -4.83 5.67 -4.15
C PHE A 21 -5.18 4.63 -3.09
N ALA A 22 -6.33 3.96 -3.21
CA ALA A 22 -6.78 2.96 -2.24
C ALA A 22 -5.76 1.84 -1.97
N PRO A 23 -4.98 1.34 -2.95
CA PRO A 23 -3.90 0.37 -2.72
C PRO A 23 -2.69 0.88 -1.91
N GLY A 24 -2.90 1.78 -0.94
CA GLY A 24 -1.87 2.45 -0.16
C GLY A 24 -1.86 2.07 1.33
N HIS A 25 -2.42 0.93 1.73
CA HIS A 25 -2.50 0.56 3.15
C HIS A 25 -1.73 -0.73 3.44
N LEU A 26 -0.96 -0.75 4.53
CA LEU A 26 -0.16 -1.89 5.01
C LEU A 26 -0.67 -2.42 6.36
N GLY A 27 -1.96 -2.26 6.65
CA GLY A 27 -2.48 -2.55 7.98
C GLY A 27 -1.89 -1.59 9.01
N GLU A 28 -1.51 -2.14 10.17
CA GLU A 28 -0.90 -1.39 11.27
C GLU A 28 0.36 -0.62 10.87
N LEU A 29 1.12 -1.08 9.87
CA LEU A 29 2.35 -0.39 9.48
C LEU A 29 2.11 0.98 8.86
N THR A 30 0.90 1.25 8.35
CA THR A 30 0.52 2.60 7.90
C THR A 30 0.54 3.62 9.06
N GLN A 31 0.49 3.20 10.32
CA GLN A 31 0.64 4.12 11.46
C GLN A 31 2.05 4.75 11.54
N HIS A 32 3.07 4.03 11.07
CA HIS A 32 4.46 4.52 11.05
C HIS A 32 4.79 5.25 9.75
N ALA A 33 4.08 4.94 8.67
CA ALA A 33 4.18 5.64 7.40
C ALA A 33 2.80 6.19 7.01
N PRO A 34 2.29 7.23 7.70
CA PRO A 34 1.01 7.84 7.37
C PRO A 34 1.05 8.50 5.98
N PHE A 35 -0.11 8.70 5.37
CA PHE A 35 -0.22 9.21 4.00
C PHE A 35 0.51 10.54 3.81
N GLU A 36 0.36 11.44 4.77
CA GLU A 36 0.93 12.78 4.77
C GLU A 36 2.46 12.72 4.81
N LEU A 37 3.03 11.81 5.62
CA LEU A 37 4.48 11.60 5.67
C LEU A 37 5.00 11.06 4.34
N VAL A 38 4.33 10.05 3.78
CA VAL A 38 4.74 9.46 2.49
C VAL A 38 4.68 10.50 1.37
N ASP A 39 3.65 11.35 1.36
CA ASP A 39 3.54 12.44 0.37
C ASP A 39 4.62 13.50 0.55
N ALA A 40 4.93 13.89 1.79
CA ALA A 40 5.98 14.85 2.08
C ALA A 40 7.33 14.34 1.57
N VAL A 41 7.66 13.08 1.88
CA VAL A 41 8.87 12.41 1.39
C VAL A 41 8.91 12.32 -0.14
N LEU A 42 7.80 11.98 -0.78
CA LEU A 42 7.72 11.94 -2.25
C LEU A 42 7.91 13.33 -2.86
N THR A 43 7.41 14.37 -2.20
CA THR A 43 7.56 15.77 -2.64
C THR A 43 9.01 16.21 -2.52
N GLU A 44 9.62 16.01 -1.35
CA GLU A 44 11.01 16.37 -1.08
C GLU A 44 11.98 15.67 -2.03
N THR A 45 11.74 14.39 -2.34
CA THR A 45 12.60 13.61 -3.22
C THR A 45 12.28 13.78 -4.71
N GLY A 46 11.32 14.63 -5.06
CA GLY A 46 10.91 14.88 -6.45
C GLY A 46 10.30 13.65 -7.15
N ARG A 47 9.67 12.75 -6.39
CA ARG A 47 9.10 11.47 -6.89
C ARG A 47 7.58 11.50 -7.03
N VAL A 48 6.94 12.64 -6.80
CA VAL A 48 5.52 12.83 -7.11
C VAL A 48 5.29 12.68 -8.62
N GLN A 49 4.27 11.91 -8.99
CA GLN A 49 3.86 11.75 -10.38
C GLN A 49 3.35 13.08 -10.97
N GLN A 50 3.69 13.36 -12.23
CA GLN A 50 3.14 14.52 -12.95
C GLN A 50 1.66 14.32 -13.35
N ARG A 51 1.26 13.07 -13.60
CA ARG A 51 -0.12 12.69 -13.94
C ARG A 51 -0.55 11.53 -13.06
N VAL A 52 -1.74 11.65 -12.49
CA VAL A 52 -2.35 10.56 -11.71
C VAL A 52 -2.96 9.56 -12.70
N ARG A 53 -2.47 8.31 -12.61
CA ARG A 53 -2.93 7.13 -13.35
C ARG A 53 -3.13 6.00 -12.33
N ASP A 54 -3.36 4.79 -12.81
CA ASP A 54 -3.64 3.59 -12.01
C ASP A 54 -2.61 3.24 -10.93
N LEU A 55 -1.36 3.70 -11.09
CA LEU A 55 -0.27 3.46 -10.13
C LEU A 55 0.36 4.79 -9.70
N PRO A 56 -0.23 5.53 -8.74
CA PRO A 56 0.37 6.73 -8.17
C PRO A 56 1.66 6.42 -7.39
N SER A 57 2.52 7.42 -7.17
CA SER A 57 3.79 7.21 -6.46
C SER A 57 3.59 6.82 -4.99
N ARG A 58 2.54 7.30 -4.32
CA ARG A 58 2.21 6.90 -2.94
C ARG A 58 1.95 5.40 -2.83
N VAL A 59 1.14 4.85 -3.73
CA VAL A 59 0.92 3.41 -3.85
C VAL A 59 2.24 2.68 -4.13
N GLY A 60 3.09 3.25 -4.97
CA GLY A 60 4.45 2.75 -5.21
C GLY A 60 5.30 2.65 -3.94
N MET A 61 5.23 3.62 -3.03
CA MET A 61 5.93 3.56 -1.75
C MET A 61 5.44 2.38 -0.91
N TYR A 62 4.13 2.22 -0.75
CA TYR A 62 3.57 1.09 -0.01
C TYR A 62 3.87 -0.26 -0.67
N PHE A 63 3.89 -0.32 -2.00
CA PHE A 63 4.32 -1.51 -2.72
C PHE A 63 5.80 -1.84 -2.47
N VAL A 64 6.69 -0.85 -2.45
CA VAL A 64 8.12 -1.07 -2.16
C VAL A 64 8.33 -1.52 -0.71
N LEU A 65 7.58 -0.96 0.24
CA LEU A 65 7.59 -1.44 1.62
C LEU A 65 7.06 -2.89 1.71
N ALA A 66 5.96 -3.21 1.02
CA ALA A 66 5.43 -4.58 0.94
C ALA A 66 6.44 -5.56 0.33
N LEU A 67 7.24 -5.15 -0.65
CA LEU A 67 8.34 -5.98 -1.19
C LEU A 67 9.38 -6.32 -0.11
N GLY A 68 9.63 -5.43 0.84
CA GLY A 68 10.50 -5.70 1.99
C GLY A 68 9.91 -6.75 2.95
N LEU A 69 8.59 -6.71 3.16
CA LEU A 69 7.88 -7.64 4.04
C LEU A 69 7.69 -9.03 3.41
N TYR A 70 7.50 -9.08 2.09
CA TYR A 70 7.14 -10.29 1.35
C TYR A 70 8.18 -10.66 0.28
N GLY A 71 9.47 -10.43 0.55
CA GLY A 71 10.55 -10.55 -0.45
C GLY A 71 10.73 -11.93 -1.11
N HIS A 72 10.08 -12.97 -0.59
CA HIS A 72 10.05 -14.31 -1.17
C HIS A 72 8.96 -14.52 -2.25
N LEU A 73 8.11 -13.51 -2.48
CA LEU A 73 7.02 -13.56 -3.45
C LEU A 73 7.33 -12.76 -4.72
N GLY A 74 6.72 -13.17 -5.83
CA GLY A 74 6.70 -12.39 -7.08
C GLY A 74 5.83 -11.13 -6.96
N TYR A 75 6.04 -10.15 -7.85
CA TYR A 75 5.42 -8.83 -7.76
C TYR A 75 3.89 -8.88 -7.74
N ALA A 76 3.26 -9.73 -8.57
CA ALA A 76 1.81 -9.88 -8.56
C ALA A 76 1.29 -10.38 -7.20
N ARG A 77 1.98 -11.34 -6.57
CA ARG A 77 1.58 -11.86 -5.26
C ARG A 77 1.81 -10.85 -4.14
N VAL A 78 2.84 -10.03 -4.22
CA VAL A 78 3.04 -8.91 -3.27
C VAL A 78 1.93 -7.88 -3.42
N TRP A 79 1.53 -7.56 -4.64
CA TRP A 79 0.37 -6.71 -4.89
C TRP A 79 -0.92 -7.32 -4.31
N ASP A 80 -1.14 -8.61 -4.51
CA ASP A 80 -2.30 -9.32 -3.93
C ASP A 80 -2.34 -9.20 -2.41
N LYS A 81 -1.18 -9.30 -1.75
CA LYS A 81 -1.08 -9.10 -0.30
C LYS A 81 -1.39 -7.66 0.11
N LEU A 82 -0.85 -6.68 -0.62
CA LEU A 82 -1.08 -5.25 -0.36
C LEU A 82 -2.57 -4.89 -0.42
N VAL A 83 -3.32 -5.45 -1.37
CA VAL A 83 -4.73 -5.11 -1.57
C VAL A 83 -5.72 -6.11 -0.97
N ALA A 84 -5.25 -7.16 -0.29
CA ALA A 84 -6.10 -8.24 0.18
C ALA A 84 -7.27 -7.75 1.06
N GLY A 85 -7.01 -6.84 1.99
CA GLY A 85 -8.04 -6.27 2.88
C GLY A 85 -9.00 -5.28 2.22
N LEU A 86 -8.82 -4.99 0.94
CA LEU A 86 -9.60 -4.00 0.19
C LEU A 86 -10.56 -4.64 -0.82
N ARG A 87 -10.36 -5.91 -1.18
CA ARG A 87 -11.11 -6.59 -2.27
C ARG A 87 -12.60 -6.68 -2.04
N ASP A 88 -12.99 -6.81 -0.77
CA ASP A 88 -14.39 -7.02 -0.38
C ASP A 88 -15.07 -5.70 0.06
N LEU A 89 -14.37 -4.57 -0.05
CA LEU A 89 -14.94 -3.27 0.31
C LEU A 89 -15.92 -2.79 -0.77
N PRO A 90 -17.21 -2.56 -0.43
CA PRO A 90 -18.20 -2.13 -1.39
C PRO A 90 -17.84 -0.76 -1.99
N GLY A 91 -17.98 -0.63 -3.31
CA GLY A 91 -17.70 0.60 -4.05
C GLY A 91 -16.23 0.80 -4.44
N LEU A 92 -15.32 -0.12 -4.07
CA LEU A 92 -13.92 0.00 -4.43
C LEU A 92 -13.55 -0.86 -5.64
N VAL A 93 -13.06 -0.23 -6.71
CA VAL A 93 -12.53 -0.91 -7.90
C VAL A 93 -11.01 -0.89 -7.85
N LEU A 94 -10.40 -2.03 -7.55
CA LEU A 94 -8.96 -2.20 -7.51
C LEU A 94 -8.41 -2.50 -8.91
N VAL A 95 -7.30 -1.86 -9.25
CA VAL A 95 -6.57 -2.17 -10.49
C VAL A 95 -5.82 -3.50 -10.33
N THR A 96 -5.75 -4.26 -11.42
CA THR A 96 -4.89 -5.45 -11.55
C THR A 96 -3.68 -5.11 -12.43
N PRO A 97 -2.60 -4.54 -11.87
CA PRO A 97 -1.43 -4.15 -12.64
C PRO A 97 -0.65 -5.37 -13.12
N SER A 98 -0.07 -5.27 -14.31
CA SER A 98 0.89 -6.28 -14.78
C SER A 98 2.18 -6.24 -13.96
N GLU A 99 2.91 -7.36 -13.93
CA GLU A 99 4.22 -7.39 -13.27
C GLU A 99 5.21 -6.39 -13.87
N LYS A 100 5.12 -6.13 -15.18
CA LYS A 100 5.89 -5.07 -15.83
C LYS A 100 5.56 -3.70 -15.24
N ALA A 101 4.28 -3.38 -15.08
CA ALA A 101 3.86 -2.11 -14.49
C ALA A 101 4.34 -1.95 -13.04
N LEU A 102 4.31 -3.03 -12.24
CA LEU A 102 4.84 -3.05 -10.87
C LEU A 102 6.36 -2.88 -10.83
N ARG A 103 7.09 -3.52 -11.75
CA ARG A 103 8.53 -3.34 -11.90
C ARG A 103 8.88 -1.89 -12.27
N ASP A 104 8.16 -1.32 -13.22
CA ASP A 104 8.37 0.04 -13.68
C ASP A 104 8.00 1.07 -12.59
N LEU A 105 6.95 0.79 -11.81
CA LEU A 105 6.59 1.55 -10.61
C LEU A 105 7.74 1.56 -9.60
N ARG A 106 8.26 0.39 -9.21
CA ARG A 106 9.41 0.29 -8.29
C ARG A 106 10.62 1.08 -8.79
N ARG A 107 10.94 0.99 -10.09
CA ARG A 107 12.05 1.74 -10.69
C ARG A 107 11.82 3.25 -10.63
N ARG A 108 10.58 3.71 -10.86
CA ARG A 108 10.21 5.13 -10.80
C ARG A 108 10.33 5.69 -9.38
N ILE A 109 9.95 4.93 -8.35
CA ILE A 109 10.11 5.33 -6.95
C ILE A 109 11.59 5.45 -6.59
N GLY A 110 12.40 4.45 -6.92
CA GLY A 110 13.82 4.43 -6.61
C GLY A 110 14.13 4.43 -5.10
N PRO A 111 15.41 4.53 -4.71
CA PRO A 111 15.82 4.38 -3.32
C PRO A 111 15.66 5.64 -2.47
N ALA A 112 15.72 6.84 -3.07
CA ALA A 112 15.72 8.12 -2.36
C ALA A 112 14.52 8.31 -1.39
N PRO A 113 13.25 8.14 -1.81
CA PRO A 113 12.13 8.31 -0.89
C PRO A 113 12.07 7.22 0.19
N VAL A 114 12.52 5.99 -0.11
CA VAL A 114 12.57 4.93 0.90
C VAL A 114 13.58 5.30 1.98
N LYS A 115 14.78 5.74 1.60
CA LYS A 115 15.80 6.18 2.55
C LYS A 115 15.29 7.33 3.43
N ALA A 116 14.74 8.38 2.84
CA ALA A 116 14.21 9.53 3.57
C ALA A 116 13.08 9.14 4.53
N LEU A 117 12.16 8.24 4.11
CA LEU A 117 11.13 7.73 5.01
C LEU A 117 11.75 7.03 6.23
N PHE A 118 12.73 6.14 6.02
CA PHE A 118 13.41 5.43 7.11
C PHE A 118 14.19 6.36 8.05
N GLU A 119 14.77 7.46 7.55
CA GLU A 119 15.45 8.47 8.38
C GLU A 119 14.48 9.24 9.30
N VAL A 120 13.19 9.33 8.94
CA VAL A 120 12.17 10.00 9.76
C VAL A 120 11.58 9.06 10.83
N VAL A 121 11.47 7.76 10.54
CA VAL A 121 10.74 6.80 11.42
C VAL A 121 11.66 5.95 12.31
N ALA A 122 12.97 5.93 12.05
CA ALA A 122 13.97 5.22 12.86
C ALA A 122 14.42 6.05 14.07
#